data_AF-A0A966QW44-F1
#
_entry.id   AF-A0A966QW44-F1
#
_cell.length_a   1.000
_cell.length_b   1.000
_cell.length_c   1.000
_cell.angle_alpha   90.00
_cell.angle_beta   90.00
_cell.angle_gamma   90.00
#
_symmetry.space_group_name_H-M   'P 1'
#
loop_
_entity.id
_entity.type
_entity.pdbx_description
1 polymer ?
#
loop_
_entity_poly.entity_id
_entity_poly.type
_entity_poly.pdbx_seq_one_letter_code
_entity_poly.pdbx_strand_id
1 'polypeptide(L)'
;MEAFGQLPNTMDSDKLWDLRFKLIAEEVLELKNATTKEDILDALIDILYVTYGAGLAFNFDMQGAFDEVHKSNMSKLSEDGTPIYREDGKVLKGPNYFKPDLRKFV
;
A
#
# COMPACT_ATOMS: atom_id res chain seq x y z
N MET A 1 -4.24 10.30 -14.55
CA MET A 1 -3.36 9.30 -15.22
C MET A 1 -3.67 9.12 -16.70
N GLU A 2 -4.94 9.12 -17.13
CA GLU A 2 -5.30 9.19 -18.57
C GLU A 2 -4.63 10.37 -19.28
N ALA A 3 -4.67 11.56 -18.67
CA ALA A 3 -4.02 12.77 -19.17
C ALA A 3 -2.49 12.66 -19.33
N PHE A 4 -1.85 11.69 -18.68
CA PHE A 4 -0.40 11.45 -18.74
C PHE A 4 -0.02 10.21 -19.58
N GLY A 5 -1.00 9.54 -20.19
CA GLY A 5 -0.75 8.37 -21.06
C GLY A 5 -0.26 7.10 -20.35
N GLN A 6 -0.37 7.03 -19.02
CA GLN A 6 0.16 5.91 -18.22
C GLN A 6 -0.90 4.87 -17.83
N LEU A 7 -1.82 4.58 -18.75
CA LEU A 7 -2.90 3.61 -18.57
C LEU A 7 -2.44 2.17 -18.77
N PRO A 8 -3.23 1.18 -18.32
CA PRO A 8 -3.03 -0.22 -18.66
C PRO A 8 -2.84 -0.40 -20.17
N ASN A 9 -1.86 -1.22 -20.56
CA ASN A 9 -1.55 -1.58 -21.96
C ASN A 9 -0.97 -0.47 -22.85
N THR A 10 -0.53 0.68 -22.31
CA THR A 10 0.14 1.72 -23.11
C THR A 10 1.66 1.55 -23.21
N MET A 11 2.23 0.65 -22.42
CA MET A 11 3.66 0.38 -22.36
C MET A 11 3.93 -1.12 -22.17
N ASP A 12 5.12 -1.57 -22.58
CA ASP A 12 5.64 -2.89 -22.22
C ASP A 12 5.64 -3.07 -20.69
N SER A 13 5.24 -4.26 -20.22
CA SER A 13 4.98 -4.50 -18.79
C SER A 13 6.21 -4.27 -17.91
N ASP A 14 7.40 -4.60 -18.40
CA ASP A 14 8.64 -4.45 -17.63
C ASP A 14 9.04 -2.98 -17.54
N LYS A 15 8.91 -2.24 -18.66
CA LYS A 15 9.15 -0.78 -18.66
C LYS A 15 8.14 -0.03 -17.80
N LEU A 16 6.89 -0.46 -17.80
CA LEU A 16 5.86 0.10 -16.94
C LEU A 16 6.17 -0.15 -15.47
N TRP A 17 6.55 -1.39 -15.11
CA TRP A 17 6.96 -1.73 -13.76
C TRP A 17 8.16 -0.91 -13.30
N ASP A 18 9.21 -0.83 -14.11
CA ASP A 18 10.41 -0.03 -13.80
C ASP A 18 10.08 1.44 -13.56
N LEU A 19 9.19 2.03 -14.37
CA LEU A 19 8.73 3.39 -14.19
C LEU A 19 7.98 3.56 -12.86
N ARG A 20 7.01 2.68 -12.57
CA ARG A 20 6.22 2.75 -11.33
C ARG A 20 7.08 2.56 -10.08
N PHE A 21 8.00 1.62 -10.12
CA PHE A 21 8.92 1.36 -9.02
C PHE A 21 9.83 2.57 -8.75
N LYS A 22 10.37 3.20 -9.80
CA LYS A 22 11.20 4.40 -9.66
C LYS A 22 10.45 5.56 -9.01
N LEU A 23 9.22 5.83 -9.44
CA LEU A 23 8.37 6.88 -8.84
C LEU A 23 8.12 6.61 -7.35
N ILE A 24 7.74 5.37 -6.98
CA ILE A 24 7.56 5.01 -5.56
C ILE A 24 8.86 5.19 -4.77
N ALA A 25 9.99 4.78 -5.32
CA ALA A 25 11.29 4.89 -4.64
C ALA A 25 11.73 6.36 -4.44
N GLU A 26 11.38 7.24 -5.38
CA GLU A 26 11.61 8.68 -5.28
C GLU A 26 10.84 9.27 -4.10
N GLU A 27 9.52 9.06 -4.01
CA GLU A 27 8.70 9.61 -2.92
C GLU A 27 9.08 9.06 -1.54
N VAL A 28 9.53 7.80 -1.48
CA VAL A 28 10.05 7.20 -0.23
C VAL A 28 11.36 7.87 0.20
N LEU A 29 12.22 8.28 -0.74
CA LEU A 29 13.43 9.02 -0.43
C LEU A 29 13.10 10.44 0.05
N GLU A 30 12.08 11.08 -0.51
CA GLU A 30 11.59 12.37 -0.02
C GLU A 30 11.08 12.27 1.41
N LEU A 31 10.26 11.27 1.73
CA LEU A 31 9.80 11.01 3.10
C LEU A 31 10.98 10.80 4.07
N LYS A 32 12.02 10.11 3.63
CA LYS A 32 13.23 9.89 4.46
C LYS A 32 13.96 11.20 4.76
N ASN A 33 13.95 12.15 3.82
CA ASN A 33 14.63 13.43 3.94
C ASN A 33 13.76 14.56 4.52
N ALA A 34 12.47 14.31 4.73
CA ALA A 34 11.50 15.26 5.27
C ALA A 34 11.91 15.77 6.67
N THR A 35 11.76 17.08 6.89
CA THR A 35 12.23 17.73 8.13
C THR A 35 11.13 18.43 8.91
N THR A 36 10.05 18.84 8.22
CA THR A 36 8.88 19.48 8.82
C THR A 36 7.67 18.53 8.85
N LYS A 37 6.63 18.88 9.61
CA LYS A 37 5.39 18.08 9.61
C LYS A 37 4.68 18.16 8.26
N GLU A 38 4.78 19.31 7.63
CA GLU A 38 4.28 19.60 6.31
C GLU A 38 5.00 18.73 5.27
N ASP A 39 6.34 18.68 5.27
CA ASP A 39 7.14 17.80 4.39
C ASP A 39 6.75 16.32 4.58
N ILE A 40 6.57 15.89 5.83
CA ILE A 40 6.18 14.51 6.13
C ILE A 40 4.80 14.20 5.56
N LEU A 41 3.84 15.12 5.74
CA LEU A 41 2.48 14.92 5.22
C LEU A 41 2.47 14.88 3.70
N ASP A 42 3.19 15.80 3.05
CA ASP A 42 3.32 15.88 1.59
C ASP A 42 3.86 14.57 1.02
N ALA A 43 5.03 14.13 1.49
CA ALA A 43 5.65 12.89 1.03
C ALA A 43 4.79 11.65 1.30
N LEU A 44 4.02 11.61 2.41
CA LEU A 44 3.07 10.52 2.67
C LEU A 44 1.93 10.50 1.63
N ILE A 45 1.41 11.66 1.24
CA ILE A 45 0.38 11.78 0.22
C ILE A 45 0.93 11.43 -1.17
N ASP A 46 2.15 11.86 -1.49
CA ASP A 46 2.79 11.55 -2.77
C ASP A 46 3.05 10.06 -2.92
N ILE A 47 3.54 9.38 -1.86
CA ILE A 47 3.65 7.92 -1.82
C ILE A 47 2.31 7.25 -2.13
N LEU A 48 1.22 7.72 -1.50
CA LEU A 48 -0.11 7.18 -1.80
C LEU A 48 -0.49 7.42 -3.26
N TYR A 49 -0.25 8.62 -3.78
CA TYR A 49 -0.58 9.00 -5.14
C TYR A 49 0.13 8.14 -6.19
N VAL A 50 1.45 7.96 -6.06
CA VAL A 50 2.23 7.11 -6.98
C VAL A 50 1.92 5.62 -6.80
N THR A 51 1.56 5.18 -5.59
CA THR A 51 1.15 3.79 -5.31
C THR A 51 -0.21 3.47 -5.95
N TYR A 52 -1.20 4.34 -5.80
CA TYR A 52 -2.48 4.22 -6.52
C TYR A 52 -2.25 4.32 -8.04
N GLY A 53 -1.32 5.17 -8.46
CA GLY A 53 -0.83 5.25 -9.82
C GLY A 53 -0.34 3.90 -10.36
N ALA A 54 0.46 3.18 -9.58
CA ALA A 54 0.90 1.83 -9.95
C ALA A 54 -0.28 0.86 -10.03
N GLY A 55 -1.14 0.81 -9.01
CA GLY A 55 -2.29 -0.09 -8.99
C GLY A 55 -3.22 0.07 -10.19
N LEU A 56 -3.56 1.32 -10.53
CA LEU A 56 -4.36 1.64 -11.71
C LEU A 56 -3.68 1.21 -13.02
N ALA A 57 -2.36 1.34 -13.13
CA ALA A 57 -1.62 0.95 -14.35
C ALA A 57 -1.62 -0.57 -14.59
N PHE A 58 -1.73 -1.36 -13.53
CA PHE A 58 -1.87 -2.81 -13.59
C PHE A 58 -3.32 -3.30 -13.46
N ASN A 59 -4.29 -2.37 -13.44
CA ASN A 59 -5.73 -2.67 -13.32
C ASN A 59 -6.10 -3.42 -12.02
N PHE A 60 -5.42 -3.12 -10.92
CA PHE A 60 -5.71 -3.71 -9.60
C PHE A 60 -6.88 -2.99 -8.92
N ASP A 61 -7.71 -3.76 -8.20
CA ASP A 61 -8.69 -3.20 -7.25
C ASP A 61 -7.99 -2.83 -5.93
N MET A 62 -7.42 -1.62 -5.91
CA MET A 62 -6.66 -1.12 -4.76
C MET A 62 -7.52 -0.96 -3.50
N GLN A 63 -8.77 -0.52 -3.63
CA GLN A 63 -9.66 -0.32 -2.50
C GLN A 63 -10.08 -1.67 -1.91
N GLY A 64 -10.50 -2.62 -2.75
CA GLY A 64 -10.86 -3.96 -2.30
C GLY A 64 -9.68 -4.69 -1.64
N ALA A 65 -8.47 -4.57 -2.20
CA ALA A 65 -7.25 -5.12 -1.62
C ALA A 65 -6.93 -4.50 -0.25
N PHE A 66 -7.07 -3.18 -0.11
CA PHE A 66 -6.86 -2.49 1.17
C PHE A 66 -7.87 -2.96 2.21
N ASP A 67 -9.15 -3.06 1.87
CA ASP A 67 -10.22 -3.50 2.77
C ASP A 67 -10.01 -4.94 3.24
N GLU A 68 -9.58 -5.86 2.37
CA GLU A 68 -9.26 -7.24 2.73
C GLU A 68 -8.08 -7.31 3.72
N VAL A 69 -7.01 -6.55 3.45
CA VAL A 69 -5.86 -6.47 4.35
C VAL A 69 -6.24 -5.84 5.69
N HIS A 70 -7.07 -4.80 5.68
CA HIS A 70 -7.58 -4.16 6.89
C HIS A 70 -8.40 -5.16 7.72
N LYS A 71 -9.35 -5.88 7.11
CA LYS A 71 -10.14 -6.91 7.81
C LYS A 71 -9.25 -8.01 8.41
N SER A 72 -8.24 -8.46 7.66
CA SER A 72 -7.26 -9.42 8.17
C SER A 72 -6.46 -8.86 9.34
N ASN A 73 -6.05 -7.58 9.30
CA ASN A 73 -5.37 -6.93 10.42
C ASN A 73 -6.27 -6.83 11.66
N MET A 74 -7.54 -6.45 11.49
CA MET A 74 -8.51 -6.41 12.59
C MET A 74 -8.84 -7.79 13.15
N SER A 75 -8.73 -8.85 12.34
CA SER A 75 -8.90 -10.24 12.81
C SER A 75 -7.77 -10.72 13.75
N LYS A 76 -6.66 -9.98 13.84
CA LYS A 76 -5.54 -10.29 14.75
C LYS A 76 -5.83 -9.87 16.19
N LEU A 77 -6.86 -9.06 16.43
CA LEU A 77 -7.22 -8.61 17.77
C LEU A 77 -7.68 -9.78 18.65
N SER A 78 -7.52 -9.61 19.95
CA SER A 78 -8.09 -10.51 20.96
C SER A 78 -9.63 -10.46 20.93
N GLU A 79 -10.27 -11.35 21.70
CA GLU A 79 -11.74 -11.36 21.85
C GLU A 79 -12.28 -10.04 22.41
N ASP A 80 -11.46 -9.31 23.18
CA ASP A 80 -11.80 -8.00 23.75
C ASP A 80 -11.49 -6.82 22.80
N GLY A 81 -11.08 -7.11 21.56
CA GLY A 81 -10.74 -6.09 20.56
C GLY A 81 -9.40 -5.39 20.79
N THR A 82 -8.53 -5.94 21.66
CA THR A 82 -7.21 -5.37 21.94
C THR A 82 -6.12 -6.04 21.11
N PRO A 83 -5.09 -5.32 20.64
CA PRO A 83 -3.98 -5.95 19.95
C PRO A 83 -3.18 -6.83 20.93
N ILE A 84 -2.87 -8.06 20.51
CA ILE A 84 -2.01 -8.96 21.29
C ILE A 84 -0.57 -8.65 20.90
N TYR A 85 0.24 -8.20 21.84
CA TYR A 85 1.65 -7.86 21.58
C TYR A 85 2.58 -8.96 22.09
N ARG A 86 3.68 -9.18 21.36
CA ARG A 86 4.87 -9.87 21.86
C ARG A 86 5.76 -8.88 22.62
N GLU A 87 6.71 -9.39 23.40
CA GLU A 87 7.68 -8.60 24.18
C GLU A 87 8.45 -7.54 23.37
N ASP A 88 8.61 -7.73 22.05
CA ASP A 88 9.27 -6.79 21.14
C ASP A 88 8.32 -5.75 20.51
N GLY A 89 7.06 -5.68 20.96
CA GLY A 89 6.04 -4.78 20.43
C GLY A 89 5.38 -5.25 19.12
N LYS A 90 5.71 -6.46 18.64
CA LYS A 90 5.07 -7.02 17.44
C LYS A 90 3.63 -7.46 17.74
N VAL A 91 2.68 -7.04 16.90
CA VAL A 91 1.30 -7.56 16.94
C VAL A 91 1.28 -9.03 16.52
N LEU A 92 0.83 -9.89 17.42
CA LEU A 92 0.60 -11.32 17.23
C LEU A 92 -0.74 -11.59 16.55
N LYS A 93 -0.89 -12.81 16.04
CA LYS A 93 -2.13 -13.26 15.41
C LYS A 93 -3.09 -13.74 16.50
N GLY A 94 -4.22 -13.05 16.65
CA GLY A 94 -5.32 -13.48 17.50
C GLY A 94 -6.02 -14.76 17.03
N PRO A 95 -6.92 -15.31 17.85
CA PRO A 95 -7.58 -16.59 17.60
C PRO A 95 -8.44 -16.59 16.33
N ASN A 96 -8.96 -15.43 15.94
CA ASN A 96 -9.81 -15.24 14.76
C ASN A 96 -9.03 -14.84 13.50
N TYR A 97 -7.69 -14.90 13.55
CA TYR A 97 -6.86 -14.47 12.44
C TYR A 97 -7.16 -15.26 11.16
N PHE A 98 -7.34 -14.53 10.06
CA PHE A 98 -7.30 -15.09 8.72
C PHE A 98 -6.25 -14.37 7.86
N LYS A 99 -5.64 -15.10 6.92
CA LYS A 99 -4.72 -14.52 5.93
C LYS A 99 -5.53 -13.82 4.84
N PRO A 100 -5.19 -12.59 4.41
CA PRO A 100 -5.93 -11.89 3.37
C PRO A 100 -5.73 -12.62 2.03
N ASP A 101 -6.78 -12.71 1.22
CA ASP A 101 -6.72 -13.31 -0.12
C ASP A 101 -6.68 -12.24 -1.22
N LEU A 102 -5.46 -11.80 -1.57
CA LEU A 102 -5.26 -10.74 -2.56
C LEU A 102 -5.47 -11.18 -4.02
N ARG A 103 -5.59 -12.48 -4.29
CA ARG A 103 -5.81 -12.99 -5.66
C ARG A 103 -7.14 -12.54 -6.27
N LYS A 104 -8.04 -12.02 -5.45
CA LYS A 104 -9.36 -11.51 -5.86
C LYS A 104 -9.31 -10.10 -6.46
N PHE A 105 -8.18 -9.40 -6.33
CA PHE A 105 -8.06 -7.97 -6.65
C PHE A 105 -6.98 -7.67 -7.71
N VAL A 106 -6.46 -8.71 -8.36
CA VAL A 106 -5.45 -8.64 -9.43
C VAL A 106 -6.03 -9.06 -10.77
#